data_AF-A0A7X6H9R0-F1
#
_entry.id   AF-A0A7X6H9R0-F1
#
_cell.length_a   1.000
_cell.length_b   1.000
_cell.length_c   1.000
_cell.angle_alpha   90.00
_cell.angle_beta   90.00
_cell.angle_gamma   90.00
#
_symmetry.space_group_name_H-M   'P 1'
#
loop_
_entity.id
_entity.type
_entity.pdbx_description
1 polymer ?
#
loop_
_entity_poly.entity_id
_entity_poly.type
_entity_poly.pdbx_seq_one_letter_code
_entity_poly.pdbx_strand_id
1 'polypeptide(L)' 'MEEELKQVWAASAVIETLQSEIDQAQTFLDEAIDVAVKAGAAPEEIGDAANLTPAELDERVQNISAEPV' A
#
# COMPACT_ATOMS: atom_id res chain seq x y z
N MET A 1 36.14 6.14 -7.73
CA MET A 1 34.74 6.09 -8.18
C MET A 1 34.38 7.49 -8.63
N GLU A 2 34.08 7.66 -9.92
CA GLU A 2 33.68 8.94 -10.53
C GLU A 2 32.52 9.55 -9.73
N GLU A 3 32.56 10.85 -9.49
CA GLU A 3 31.62 11.55 -8.60
C GLU A 3 30.18 11.45 -9.11
N GLU A 4 30.05 11.36 -10.43
CA GLU A 4 28.83 11.11 -11.19
C GLU A 4 28.18 9.77 -10.82
N LEU A 5 28.99 8.71 -10.67
CA LEU A 5 28.48 7.38 -10.28
C LEU A 5 28.02 7.35 -8.82
N LYS A 6 28.64 8.13 -7.93
CA LYS A 6 28.16 8.26 -6.54
C LYS A 6 26.81 8.94 -6.46
N GLN A 7 26.56 9.94 -7.30
CA GLN A 7 25.27 10.63 -7.37
C GLN A 7 24.17 9.69 -7.86
N VAL A 8 24.46 8.86 -8.88
CA VAL A 8 23.52 7.82 -9.36
C VAL A 8 23.21 6.81 -8.25
N TRP A 9 24.24 6.33 -7.54
CA TRP A 9 24.05 5.39 -6.43
C TRP A 9 23.21 5.99 -5.30
N ALA A 10 23.50 7.23 -4.90
CA ALA A 10 22.74 7.93 -3.87
C ALA A 10 21.26 8.12 -4.27
N ALA A 11 21.01 8.49 -5.53
CA ALA A 11 19.64 8.60 -6.04
C ALA A 11 18.91 7.25 -6.04
N SER A 12 19.59 6.16 -6.43
CA SER A 12 19.03 4.80 -6.38
C SER A 12 18.65 4.39 -4.96
N ALA A 13 19.52 4.64 -3.98
CA ALA A 13 19.26 4.31 -2.59
C ALA A 13 18.03 5.06 -2.03
N VAL A 14 17.83 6.32 -2.45
CA VAL A 14 16.64 7.11 -2.08
C VAL A 14 15.37 6.50 -2.69
N ILE A 15 15.42 6.09 -3.96
CA ILE A 15 14.29 5.43 -4.62
C ILE A 15 13.93 4.12 -3.89
N GLU A 16 14.92 3.28 -3.60
CA GLU A 16 14.70 2.02 -2.87
C GLU A 16 14.08 2.25 -1.48
N THR A 17 14.53 3.29 -0.78
CA THR A 17 13.96 3.66 0.53
C THR A 17 12.50 4.08 0.39
N LEU A 18 12.20 4.97 -0.56
CA LEU A 18 10.82 5.41 -0.80
C LEU A 18 9.92 4.26 -1.24
N GLN A 19 10.43 3.33 -2.05
CA GLN A 19 9.70 2.11 -2.42
C GLN A 19 9.35 1.28 -1.19
N SER A 20 10.32 1.03 -0.31
CA SER A 20 10.06 0.32 0.94
C SER A 20 9.04 1.02 1.83
N GLU A 21 9.05 2.35 1.90
CA GLU A 21 8.06 3.13 2.66
C GLU A 21 6.66 3.04 2.04
N ILE A 22 6.57 3.08 0.70
CA ILE A 22 5.30 2.91 -0.03
C ILE A 22 4.74 1.51 0.20
N ASP A 23 5.57 0.48 0.07
CA ASP A 23 5.14 -0.92 0.29
C ASP A 23 4.59 -1.09 1.70
N GLN A 24 5.30 -0.55 2.70
CA GLN A 24 4.84 -0.58 4.09
C GLN A 24 3.52 0.19 4.29
N ALA A 25 3.36 1.36 3.68
CA ALA A 25 2.13 2.13 3.76
C ALA A 25 0.95 1.41 3.10
N GLN A 26 1.19 0.69 2.00
CA GLN A 26 0.19 -0.15 1.36
C GLN A 26 -0.27 -1.28 2.28
N THR A 27 0.66 -1.98 2.93
CA THR A 27 0.34 -3.03 3.91
C THR A 27 -0.50 -2.48 5.06
N PHE A 28 -0.13 -1.32 5.63
CA PHE A 28 -0.93 -0.72 6.71
C PHE A 28 -2.34 -0.32 6.25
N LEU A 29 -2.49 0.13 5.02
CA LEU A 29 -3.81 0.45 4.46
C LEU A 29 -4.65 -0.83 4.31
N ASP A 30 -4.05 -1.93 3.84
CA ASP A 30 -4.75 -3.20 3.67
C ASP A 30 -5.18 -3.79 5.03
N GLU A 31 -4.33 -3.73 6.05
CA GLU A 31 -4.68 -4.12 7.43
C GLU A 31 -5.83 -3.27 7.98
N ALA A 32 -5.82 -1.96 7.75
CA ALA A 32 -6.88 -1.07 8.20
C ALA A 32 -8.22 -1.37 7.49
N ILE A 33 -8.18 -1.66 6.19
CA ILE A 33 -9.35 -2.09 5.40
C ILE A 33 -9.89 -3.41 5.96
N ASP A 34 -9.04 -4.40 6.20
CA ASP A 34 -9.43 -5.69 6.78
C ASP A 34 -10.13 -5.54 8.14
N VAL A 35 -9.58 -4.71 9.03
CA VAL A 35 -10.19 -4.40 10.33
C VAL A 35 -11.57 -3.74 10.15
N ALA A 36 -11.71 -2.79 9.23
CA ALA A 36 -12.97 -2.11 8.97
C ALA A 36 -14.03 -3.08 8.39
N VAL A 37 -13.64 -3.95 7.46
CA VAL A 37 -14.50 -4.99 6.89
C VAL A 37 -14.96 -5.96 7.99
N LYS A 38 -14.05 -6.44 8.84
CA LYS A 38 -14.35 -7.34 9.96
C LYS A 38 -15.24 -6.70 11.04
N ALA A 39 -15.14 -5.38 11.21
CA ALA A 39 -16.03 -4.61 12.07
C ALA A 39 -17.43 -4.41 11.45
N GLY A 40 -17.62 -4.75 10.18
CA GLY A 40 -18.89 -4.64 9.46
C GLY A 40 -19.17 -3.24 8.90
N ALA A 41 -18.13 -2.41 8.71
CA ALA A 41 -18.27 -1.12 8.04
C ALA A 41 -18.76 -1.29 6.59
N ALA A 42 -19.57 -0.34 6.11
CA ALA A 42 -20.07 -0.43 4.74
C ALA A 42 -18.92 -0.20 3.74
N PRO A 43 -18.86 -0.95 2.61
CA PRO A 43 -17.82 -0.77 1.60
C PRO A 43 -17.71 0.67 1.08
N GLU A 44 -18.83 1.40 0.99
CA GLU A 44 -18.87 2.80 0.59
C GLU A 44 -18.12 3.70 1.59
N GLU A 45 -18.31 3.49 2.90
CA GLU A 45 -17.64 4.26 3.96
C GLU A 45 -16.13 3.96 3.99
N ILE A 46 -15.75 2.71 3.73
CA ILE A 46 -14.34 2.30 3.64
C ILE A 46 -13.68 2.93 2.40
N GLY A 47 -14.36 2.90 1.25
CA GLY A 47 -13.88 3.50 0.01
C GLY A 47 -13.68 5.01 0.14
N ASP A 48 -14.66 5.70 0.73
CA ASP A 48 -14.58 7.14 0.99
C ASP A 48 -13.42 7.48 1.94
N ALA A 49 -13.23 6.71 3.03
CA ALA A 49 -12.15 6.94 4.00
C ALA A 49 -10.75 6.64 3.44
N ALA A 50 -10.63 5.59 2.63
CA ALA A 50 -9.38 5.20 1.98
C ALA A 50 -9.10 6.00 0.69
N ASN A 51 -10.04 6.85 0.25
CA ASN A 51 -10.01 7.54 -1.03
C ASN A 51 -9.76 6.57 -2.21
N LEU A 52 -10.46 5.43 -2.18
CA LEU A 52 -10.41 4.39 -3.20
C LEU A 52 -11.71 4.37 -3.99
N THR A 53 -11.61 4.12 -5.28
CA THR A 53 -12.79 3.78 -6.07
C THR A 53 -13.35 2.42 -5.64
N PRO A 54 -14.64 2.14 -5.90
CA PRO A 54 -15.22 0.84 -5.59
C PRO A 54 -14.45 -0.35 -6.20
N ALA A 55 -13.87 -0.16 -7.39
CA ALA A 55 -13.07 -1.19 -8.05
C ALA A 55 -11.73 -1.45 -7.35
N GLU A 56 -11.03 -0.40 -6.93
CA GLU A 56 -9.76 -0.53 -6.20
C GLU A 56 -9.96 -1.13 -4.80
N LEU A 57 -11.08 -0.79 -4.15
CA LEU A 57 -11.45 -1.40 -2.88
C LEU A 57 -11.75 -2.89 -3.03
N ASP A 58 -12.53 -3.27 -4.05
CA ASP A 58 -12.86 -4.68 -4.31
C ASP A 58 -11.60 -5.51 -4.61
N GLU A 59 -10.68 -4.98 -5.43
CA GLU A 59 -9.39 -5.63 -5.70
C GLU A 59 -8.57 -5.85 -4.42
N ARG A 60 -8.48 -4.84 -3.56
CA ARG A 60 -7.74 -4.96 -2.29
C ARG A 60 -8.39 -5.95 -1.33
N VAL A 61 -9.71 -5.93 -1.17
CA VAL A 61 -10.43 -6.88 -0.30
C VAL A 61 -10.28 -8.32 -0.80
N GLN A 62 -10.29 -8.53 -2.12
CA GLN A 62 -10.02 -9.84 -2.71
C GLN A 62 -8.60 -10.31 -2.46
N ASN A 63 -7.61 -9.42 -2.59
CA ASN A 63 -6.20 -9.75 -2.33
C ASN A 63 -5.92 -10.06 -0.85
N ILE A 64 -6.50 -9.30 0.08
CA ILE A 64 -6.44 -9.58 1.53
C ILE A 64 -7.04 -10.94 1.86
N SER A 65 -8.18 -11.28 1.24
CA SER A 65 -8.88 -12.54 1.49
C SER A 65 -8.20 -13.76 0.84
N ALA A 66 -7.24 -13.54 -0.06
CA ALA A 66 -6.55 -14.58 -0.81
C ALA A 66 -5.25 -15.07 -0.16
N GLU A 67 -4.78 -14.44 0.94
CA GLU A 67 -3.63 -14.96 1.70
C GLU A 67 -4.04 -16.24 2.46
N PRO A 68 -3.49 -17.42 2.11
CA PRO A 68 -3.68 -18.63 2.89
C PRO A 68 -2.85 -18.54 4.17
N VAL A 69 -3.50 -18.83 5.30
CA VAL A 69 -2.88 -19.04 6.63
C VAL A 69 -1.68 -19.98 6.57
#